data_AF-A0A1A0HCS8-F1
#
_entry.id   AF-A0A1A0HCS8-F1
#
_cell.length_a   1.000
_cell.length_b   1.000
_cell.length_c   1.000
_cell.angle_alpha   90.00
_cell.angle_beta   90.00
_cell.angle_gamma   90.00
#
_symmetry.space_group_name_H-M   'P 1'
#
loop_
_entity.id
_entity.type
_entity.pdbx_description
1 polymer ?
#
loop_
_entity_poly.entity_id
_entity_poly.type
_entity_poly.pdbx_seq_one_letter_code
_entity_poly.pdbx_strand_id
1 'polypeptide(L)' 'MAGTLRPDAEFQRFNTAKEKLGHYFRFTTRSALFNIVFAGLVPVGLTIMAYNQEGQYPFARVFRNDVILDQEYVPRKKDL' A
#
# COMPACT_ATOMS: atom_id res chain seq x y z
N MET A 1 -2.84 -17.15 -29.04
CA MET A 1 -3.62 -18.17 -28.30
C MET A 1 -3.26 -19.53 -28.87
N ALA A 2 -2.86 -20.49 -28.02
CA ALA A 2 -2.52 -21.85 -28.48
C ALA A 2 -3.71 -22.47 -29.23
N GLY A 3 -3.50 -22.99 -30.44
CA GLY A 3 -4.55 -23.48 -31.33
C GLY A 3 -5.27 -24.76 -30.88
N THR A 4 -5.01 -25.22 -29.66
CA THR A 4 -5.60 -26.42 -29.05
C THR A 4 -6.83 -26.11 -28.19
N LEU A 5 -7.10 -24.84 -27.89
CA LEU A 5 -8.24 -24.43 -27.08
C LEU A 5 -9.46 -24.13 -27.96
N ARG A 6 -10.49 -24.96 -27.82
CA ARG A 6 -11.78 -24.71 -28.48
C ARG A 6 -12.43 -23.48 -27.82
N PRO A 7 -12.84 -22.46 -28.60
CA PRO A 7 -13.47 -21.28 -28.04
C PRO A 7 -14.84 -21.63 -27.47
N ASP A 8 -15.03 -21.38 -26.18
CA ASP A 8 -16.34 -21.39 -25.53
C ASP A 8 -16.95 -19.98 -25.63
N ALA A 9 -18.11 -19.89 -26.28
CA ALA A 9 -18.81 -18.63 -26.49
C ALA A 9 -19.26 -17.98 -25.18
N GLU A 10 -19.64 -18.78 -24.16
CA GLU A 10 -20.07 -18.23 -22.88
C GLU A 10 -18.89 -17.70 -22.08
N PHE A 11 -17.76 -18.40 -22.12
CA PHE A 11 -16.52 -17.91 -21.51
C PHE A 11 -16.03 -16.61 -22.16
N GLN A 12 -16.14 -16.50 -23.49
CA GLN A 12 -15.80 -15.26 -24.20
C GLN A 12 -16.74 -14.12 -23.82
N ARG A 13 -18.04 -14.36 -23.72
CA ARG A 13 -19.02 -13.36 -23.24
C ARG A 13 -18.69 -12.88 -21.84
N PHE A 14 -18.40 -13.79 -20.91
CA PHE A 14 -17.98 -13.42 -19.56
C PHE A 14 -16.71 -12.56 -19.56
N ASN A 15 -15.69 -12.95 -20.31
CA ASN A 15 -14.44 -12.20 -20.40
C ASN A 15 -14.65 -10.80 -21.00
N THR A 16 -15.42 -10.69 -22.09
CA THR A 16 -15.74 -9.39 -22.69
C THR A 16 -16.54 -8.49 -21.75
N ALA A 17 -17.48 -9.06 -20.98
CA ALA A 17 -18.24 -8.30 -19.97
C ALA A 17 -17.32 -7.83 -18.83
N LYS A 18 -16.39 -8.68 -18.38
CA LYS A 18 -15.41 -8.35 -17.35
C LYS A 18 -14.45 -7.25 -17.80
N GLU A 19 -13.95 -7.32 -19.03
CA GLU A 19 -13.08 -6.29 -19.62
C GLU A 19 -13.81 -4.94 -19.75
N LYS A 20 -15.10 -4.98 -20.08
CA LYS A 20 -15.95 -3.78 -20.25
C LYS A 20 -16.62 -3.29 -18.98
N LEU A 21 -16.30 -3.87 -17.81
CA LEU A 21 -16.97 -3.56 -16.55
C LEU A 21 -16.95 -2.06 -16.22
N GLY A 22 -15.84 -1.37 -16.54
CA GLY A 22 -15.72 0.08 -16.35
C GLY A 22 -16.72 0.92 -17.15
N HIS A 23 -17.15 0.47 -18.34
CA HIS A 23 -18.14 1.19 -19.15
C HIS A 23 -19.56 1.10 -18.57
N TYR A 24 -19.84 0.04 -17.82
CA TYR A 24 -21.14 -0.17 -17.17
C TYR A 24 -21.18 0.36 -15.72
N PHE A 25 -20.04 0.84 -15.22
CA PHE A 25 -19.93 1.33 -13.86
C PHE A 25 -20.77 2.59 -13.65
N ARG A 26 -21.48 2.66 -12.52
CA ARG A 26 -22.24 3.83 -12.09
C ARG A 26 -21.92 4.12 -10.63
N PHE A 27 -21.67 5.40 -10.33
CA PHE A 27 -21.49 5.86 -8.96
C PHE A 27 -22.81 5.79 -8.20
N THR A 28 -22.98 4.69 -7.47
CA THR A 28 -24.06 4.50 -6.50
C THR A 28 -23.54 4.77 -5.10
N THR A 29 -24.43 4.97 -4.13
CA THR A 29 -24.06 5.18 -2.72
C THR A 29 -23.18 4.06 -2.17
N ARG A 30 -23.48 2.80 -2.50
CA ARG A 30 -22.66 1.64 -2.10
C ARG A 30 -21.26 1.70 -2.72
N SER A 31 -21.15 2.05 -3.99
CA SER A 31 -19.85 2.16 -4.65
C SER A 31 -19.04 3.35 -4.12
N ALA A 32 -19.70 4.47 -3.80
CA ALA A 32 -19.03 5.62 -3.19
C ALA A 32 -18.45 5.25 -1.83
N LEU A 33 -19.22 4.56 -0.98
CA LEU A 33 -18.73 4.06 0.32
C LEU A 33 -17.54 3.12 0.16
N PHE A 34 -17.63 2.17 -0.80
CA PHE A 34 -16.52 1.26 -1.10
C PHE A 34 -15.25 2.04 -1.47
N ASN A 35 -15.36 3.02 -2.38
CA ASN A 35 -14.22 3.83 -2.81
C ASN A 35 -13.63 4.67 -1.66
N ILE A 36 -14.47 5.29 -0.82
CA ILE A 36 -13.99 6.07 0.34
C ILE A 36 -13.17 5.19 1.28
N VAL A 37 -13.65 3.98 1.58
CA VAL A 37 -12.96 3.06 2.49
C VAL A 37 -11.67 2.56 1.86
N PHE A 38 -11.75 1.94 0.68
CA PHE A 38 -10.63 1.19 0.11
C PHE A 38 -9.60 2.08 -0.60
N ALA A 39 -10.02 3.15 -1.27
CA ALA A 39 -9.11 4.06 -1.95
C ALA A 39 -8.73 5.27 -1.08
N GLY A 40 -9.48 5.57 -0.03
CA GLY A 40 -9.21 6.68 0.88
C GLY A 40 -8.66 6.22 2.23
N LEU A 41 -9.54 5.69 3.09
CA LEU A 41 -9.22 5.42 4.50
C LEU A 41 -8.10 4.39 4.68
N VAL A 42 -8.12 3.29 3.92
CA VAL A 42 -7.11 2.23 4.01
C VAL A 42 -5.71 2.75 3.68
N PRO A 43 -5.43 3.33 2.50
CA PRO A 43 -4.09 3.82 2.20
C PRO A 43 -3.66 4.93 3.17
N VAL A 44 -4.54 5.89 3.50
CA VAL A 44 -4.19 6.96 4.47
C VAL A 44 -3.82 6.38 5.84
N GLY A 45 -4.61 5.43 6.35
CA GLY A 45 -4.34 4.78 7.62
C GLY A 45 -3.04 3.98 7.62
N LEU A 46 -2.78 3.21 6.53
CA LEU A 46 -1.53 2.48 6.37
C LEU A 46 -0.33 3.42 6.28
N THR A 47 -0.45 4.54 5.57
CA THR A 47 0.60 5.56 5.47
C THR A 47 0.92 6.15 6.83
N ILE A 48 -0.09 6.59 7.59
CA ILE A 48 0.12 7.12 8.95
C ILE A 48 0.77 6.08 9.86
N MET A 49 0.28 4.84 9.84
CA MET A 49 0.86 3.75 10.63
C MET A 49 2.32 3.50 10.24
N ALA A 50 2.62 3.44 8.94
CA ALA A 50 3.97 3.20 8.44
C ALA A 50 4.94 4.30 8.88
N TYR A 51 4.59 5.57 8.71
CA TYR A 51 5.45 6.69 9.12
C TYR A 51 5.66 6.76 10.63
N ASN A 52 4.64 6.40 11.43
CA ASN A 52 4.78 6.36 12.88
C ASN A 52 5.70 5.21 13.35
N GLN A 53 5.72 4.09 12.63
CA GLN A 53 6.53 2.92 12.96
C GLN A 53 7.88 2.90 12.24
N GLU A 54 8.10 3.84 11.32
CA GLU A 54 9.33 3.96 10.55
C GLU A 54 10.52 4.17 11.48
N GLY A 55 11.54 3.32 11.36
CA GLY A 55 12.75 3.38 12.17
C GLY A 55 12.61 2.90 13.62
N GLN A 56 11.41 2.52 14.10
CA GLN A 56 11.23 1.99 15.45
C GLN A 56 11.79 0.57 15.61
N TYR A 57 11.72 -0.24 14.55
CA TYR A 57 12.18 -1.63 14.57
C TYR A 57 13.37 -1.81 13.63
N PRO A 58 14.62 -1.78 14.14
CA PRO A 58 15.83 -1.92 13.32
C PRO A 58 16.09 -3.38 12.96
N PHE A 59 15.28 -3.96 12.06
CA PHE A 59 15.50 -5.34 11.57
C PHE A 59 16.81 -5.50 10.76
N ALA A 60 17.41 -4.39 10.33
CA ALA A 60 18.62 -4.36 9.49
C ALA A 60 19.88 -3.81 10.21
N ARG A 61 19.82 -3.48 11.51
CA ARG A 61 20.94 -2.88 12.25
C ARG A 61 21.29 -3.59 13.55
N VAL A 62 21.27 -4.92 13.56
CA VAL A 62 21.68 -5.74 14.72
C VAL A 62 23.10 -5.38 15.24
N PHE A 63 23.94 -4.74 14.41
CA PHE A 63 25.33 -4.38 14.75
C PHE A 63 25.60 -2.89 15.01
N ARG A 64 24.62 -1.98 14.82
CA ARG A 64 24.78 -0.55 15.13
C ARG A 64 23.91 -0.21 16.34
N ASN A 65 24.58 0.00 17.48
CA ASN A 65 23.94 0.34 18.76
C ASN A 65 23.70 1.84 18.96
N ASP A 66 24.26 2.70 18.10
CA ASP A 66 24.16 4.15 18.24
C ASP A 66 23.00 4.75 17.42
N VAL A 67 22.33 5.71 18.04
CA VAL A 67 21.25 6.51 17.46
C VAL A 67 21.83 7.40 16.36
N ILE A 68 21.27 7.35 15.14
CA ILE A 68 21.71 8.18 13.99
C ILE A 68 21.01 9.55 13.96
N LEU A 69 19.98 9.74 14.78
CA LEU A 69 19.34 11.05 14.93
C LEU A 69 20.34 12.02 15.58
N ASP A 70 20.42 13.24 15.04
CA ASP A 70 21.27 14.32 15.57
C ASP A 70 21.03 14.46 17.08
N GLN A 71 22.04 14.13 17.87
CA GLN A 71 22.02 14.40 19.29
C GLN A 71 22.36 15.88 19.49
N GLU A 72 21.57 16.57 20.32
CA GLU A 72 21.89 17.93 20.73
C GLU A 72 23.30 17.96 21.34
N TYR A 73 24.18 18.81 20.79
CA TYR A 73 25.58 18.85 21.17
C TYR A 73 25.72 19.24 22.64
N VAL A 74 26.08 18.28 23.49
CA VAL A 74 26.44 18.56 24.88
C VAL A 74 27.97 18.68 24.96
N PRO A 75 28.51 19.86 25.35
CA PRO A 75 29.95 20.03 25.53
C PRO A 75 30.47 19.02 26.56
N ARG A 76 31.52 18.28 26.20
CA ARG A 76 32.17 17.32 27.11
C ARG A 76 32.64 18.08 28.35
N LYS A 77 32.29 17.60 29.56
CA LYS A 77 32.85 18.15 30.79
C LYS A 77 34.36 18.02 30.71
N LYS A 78 35.04 19.16 30.81
CA LYS A 78 36.50 19.26 30.82
C LYS A 78 36.96 18.58 32.11
N ASP A 79 37.67 17.46 31.98
CA ASP A 79 38.39 16.88 33.12
C ASP A 79 39.46 17.90 33.53
N LEU A 80 39.36 18.36 34.79
CA LEU A 80 40.35 19.22 35.46
C LEU A 80 41.53 18.38 35.94
#